data_AF-A0A3A5MLQ7-F1
#
_entry.id   AF-A0A3A5MLQ7-F1
#
_cell.length_a   1.000
_cell.length_b   1.000
_cell.length_c   1.000
_cell.angle_alpha   90.00
_cell.angle_beta   90.00
_cell.angle_gamma   90.00
#
_symmetry.space_group_name_H-M   'P 1'
#
loop_
_entity.id
_entity.type
_entity.pdbx_description
1 polymer ?
#
loop_
_entity_poly.entity_id
_entity_poly.type
_entity_poly.pdbx_seq_one_letter_code
_entity_poly.pdbx_strand_id
1 'polypeptide(L)'
;MDSGIVILGLTAQHHKSLPQAPTCGQVALARTVTENVTVLDPTASDPTLPDTGSDTRPDTPPTPEAFRAPLAPPAPRHSVLEDVLGILTGTVIASFGLFLLKSSAAVTGGTAGLALLLSYVGAVPFGVLFFAVNVPFFLLAIWKKGWNFTLRTVAAVALVSLFSSLHPILLQVDTLNPVYGVLLGNLVIGVGLLVLFRHKASLGGFNILALIVQERLGWRAGYVQMTLDVVIVLAALTVVSPLVVLLSAAGAVVLNLVLALNHRPGRYLGT
;
A
#
# COMPACT_ATOMS: atom_id res chain seq x y z
N MET A 1 -41.78 3.53 -41.17
CA MET A 1 -41.07 4.83 -41.25
C MET A 1 -40.17 4.94 -40.03
N ASP A 2 -39.34 3.93 -39.75
CA ASP A 2 -38.09 3.57 -40.44
C ASP A 2 -36.90 4.40 -39.96
N SER A 3 -35.68 3.89 -39.83
CA SER A 3 -35.07 2.55 -39.74
C SER A 3 -33.58 2.89 -39.87
N GLY A 4 -32.72 2.54 -38.90
CA GLY A 4 -31.36 3.10 -38.86
C GLY A 4 -30.37 2.33 -37.99
N ILE A 5 -30.55 1.03 -37.84
CA ILE A 5 -29.57 0.14 -37.22
C ILE A 5 -28.52 -0.23 -38.27
N VAL A 6 -27.23 -0.10 -37.94
CA VAL A 6 -26.15 -0.79 -38.65
C VAL A 6 -25.32 -1.59 -37.66
N ILE A 7 -25.46 -2.91 -37.77
CA ILE A 7 -24.59 -3.92 -37.16
C ILE A 7 -23.71 -4.47 -38.28
N LEU A 8 -22.39 -4.53 -38.08
CA LEU A 8 -21.46 -5.55 -38.62
C LEU A 8 -20.03 -5.21 -38.15
N GLY A 9 -19.20 -6.16 -37.72
CA GLY A 9 -19.44 -7.60 -37.56
C GLY A 9 -18.58 -8.22 -36.46
N LEU A 10 -19.16 -9.21 -35.79
CA LEU A 10 -18.49 -10.04 -34.80
C LEU A 10 -18.56 -11.48 -35.32
N THR A 11 -17.42 -12.03 -35.75
CA THR A 11 -17.32 -13.44 -36.13
C THR A 11 -16.25 -14.10 -35.28
N ALA A 12 -16.69 -14.91 -34.32
CA ALA A 12 -15.83 -15.71 -33.47
C ALA A 12 -15.52 -17.06 -34.11
N GLN A 13 -14.34 -17.61 -33.85
CA GLN A 13 -14.17 -19.02 -33.45
C GLN A 13 -12.82 -19.15 -32.70
N HIS A 14 -12.76 -19.41 -31.38
CA HIS A 14 -13.10 -20.64 -30.64
C HIS A 14 -12.08 -21.78 -30.83
N HIS A 15 -11.11 -21.93 -29.91
CA HIS A 15 -10.80 -23.25 -29.33
C HIS A 15 -10.00 -23.22 -28.01
N LYS A 16 -10.30 -24.22 -27.17
CA LYS A 16 -9.77 -24.53 -25.82
C LYS A 16 -8.24 -24.54 -25.70
N SER A 17 -7.69 -24.14 -24.53
CA SER A 17 -7.07 -25.07 -23.53
C SER A 17 -6.24 -24.35 -22.44
N LEU A 18 -6.43 -24.77 -21.18
CA LEU A 18 -5.49 -24.66 -20.04
C LEU A 18 -5.00 -26.09 -19.71
N PRO A 19 -4.00 -26.33 -18.83
CA PRO A 19 -2.80 -25.54 -18.48
C PRO A 19 -1.50 -26.39 -18.55
N GLN A 20 -0.29 -25.81 -18.68
CA GLN A 20 0.96 -26.56 -18.40
C GLN A 20 2.08 -25.72 -17.75
N ALA A 21 2.86 -26.41 -16.91
CA ALA A 21 4.00 -25.93 -16.14
C ALA A 21 5.34 -26.16 -16.91
N PRO A 22 6.54 -25.90 -16.34
CA PRO A 22 7.73 -25.57 -17.13
C PRO A 22 8.36 -26.73 -17.92
N THR A 23 8.86 -26.42 -19.11
CA THR A 23 9.46 -27.39 -20.03
C THR A 23 10.84 -27.86 -19.57
N CYS A 24 11.03 -29.18 -19.55
CA CYS A 24 12.23 -29.91 -19.10
C CYS A 24 13.50 -29.73 -19.99
N GLY A 25 13.64 -28.61 -20.70
CA GLY A 25 14.67 -28.40 -21.74
C GLY A 25 15.80 -27.42 -21.40
N GLN A 26 15.61 -26.49 -20.45
CA GLN A 26 16.58 -25.41 -20.19
C GLN A 26 17.61 -25.70 -19.07
N VAL A 27 17.55 -26.88 -18.44
CA VAL A 27 18.53 -27.31 -17.42
C VAL A 27 19.69 -28.13 -18.03
N ALA A 28 19.60 -28.47 -19.31
CA ALA A 28 20.52 -29.42 -19.97
C ALA A 28 21.75 -28.81 -20.67
N LEU A 29 21.81 -27.47 -20.86
CA LEU A 29 22.85 -26.83 -21.70
C LEU A 29 24.05 -26.23 -20.94
N ALA A 30 24.20 -26.54 -19.65
CA ALA A 30 25.37 -26.16 -18.83
C ALA A 30 26.10 -27.40 -18.26
N ARG A 31 25.89 -28.58 -18.87
CA ARG A 31 26.49 -29.87 -18.47
C ARG A 31 27.61 -30.37 -19.38
N THR A 32 28.06 -29.55 -20.33
CA THR A 32 28.99 -29.96 -21.40
C THR A 32 30.30 -29.15 -21.38
N VAL A 33 30.96 -29.18 -20.22
CA VAL A 33 32.42 -28.99 -20.09
C VAL A 33 32.89 -30.14 -19.20
N THR A 34 33.10 -31.32 -19.80
CA THR A 34 34.44 -31.82 -20.15
C THR A 34 35.24 -32.11 -18.87
N GLU A 35 35.11 -33.30 -18.26
CA GLU A 35 35.67 -34.59 -18.69
C GLU A 35 37.18 -34.73 -18.35
N ASN A 36 37.47 -35.47 -17.27
CA ASN A 36 38.46 -36.57 -17.21
C ASN A 36 38.48 -37.17 -15.78
N VAL A 37 38.17 -38.47 -15.62
CA VAL A 37 39.13 -39.62 -15.55
C VAL A 37 39.94 -39.65 -14.23
N THR A 38 40.08 -40.73 -13.46
CA THR A 38 39.40 -42.06 -13.35
C THR A 38 39.82 -42.68 -12.00
N VAL A 39 38.89 -43.43 -11.37
CA VAL A 39 38.99 -44.47 -10.32
C VAL A 39 40.35 -45.23 -10.28
N LEU A 40 40.94 -45.79 -9.19
CA LEU A 40 40.58 -46.22 -7.82
C LEU A 40 41.67 -45.70 -6.82
N ASP A 41 41.94 -46.17 -5.59
CA ASP A 41 41.44 -47.25 -4.71
C ASP A 41 41.74 -46.93 -3.21
N PRO A 42 41.01 -47.47 -2.20
CA PRO A 42 41.23 -47.15 -0.78
C PRO A 42 41.66 -48.34 0.11
N THR A 43 42.84 -48.94 -0.07
CA THR A 43 43.59 -49.60 1.03
C THR A 43 45.05 -49.87 0.68
N ALA A 44 46.00 -49.24 1.38
CA ALA A 44 47.38 -49.71 1.49
C ALA A 44 47.99 -49.21 2.81
N SER A 45 48.34 -50.15 3.68
CA SER A 45 49.07 -49.92 4.93
C SER A 45 50.58 -49.98 4.69
N ASP A 46 51.34 -49.02 5.20
CA ASP A 46 52.77 -49.23 5.48
C ASP A 46 53.25 -48.32 6.63
N PRO A 47 53.86 -48.85 7.71
CA PRO A 47 54.44 -48.06 8.78
C PRO A 47 55.98 -48.01 8.66
N THR A 48 56.57 -46.85 8.30
CA THR A 48 57.89 -46.36 8.78
C THR A 48 58.32 -45.06 8.08
N LEU A 49 58.64 -44.02 8.85
CA LEU A 49 59.90 -43.25 8.79
C LEU A 49 59.92 -42.20 9.94
N PRO A 50 61.09 -41.68 10.37
CA PRO A 50 61.21 -40.92 11.62
C PRO A 50 61.10 -39.40 11.47
N ASP A 51 61.06 -38.78 12.63
CA ASP A 51 60.97 -37.35 12.96
C ASP A 51 61.98 -36.42 12.25
N THR A 52 61.50 -35.29 11.72
CA THR A 52 62.29 -34.08 11.45
C THR A 52 61.43 -32.83 11.61
N GLY A 53 61.68 -32.08 12.70
CA GLY A 53 61.03 -30.80 12.92
C GLY A 53 61.56 -29.69 12.01
N SER A 54 60.65 -29.05 11.27
CA SER A 54 60.82 -27.69 10.74
C SER A 54 59.46 -27.04 10.55
N ASP A 55 59.03 -26.22 11.51
CA ASP A 55 57.81 -25.40 11.37
C ASP A 55 58.13 -24.19 10.48
N THR A 56 57.93 -24.37 9.17
CA THR A 56 57.96 -23.30 8.18
C THR A 56 56.69 -23.32 7.34
N ARG A 57 55.54 -23.06 7.97
CA ARG A 57 54.34 -22.67 7.21
C ARG A 57 54.62 -21.36 6.48
N PRO A 58 54.43 -21.29 5.14
CA PRO A 58 54.41 -20.02 4.45
C PRO A 58 53.27 -19.16 4.98
N ASP A 59 53.52 -17.88 5.22
CA ASP A 59 52.49 -16.93 5.65
C ASP A 59 51.28 -16.98 4.70
N THR A 60 50.10 -17.20 5.26
CA THR A 60 48.85 -17.11 4.50
C THR A 60 48.75 -15.69 3.93
N PRO A 61 48.54 -15.49 2.62
CA PRO A 61 48.39 -14.15 2.05
C PRO A 61 47.32 -13.38 2.82
N PRO A 62 47.53 -12.09 3.15
CA PRO A 62 46.54 -11.31 3.85
C PRO A 62 45.23 -11.36 3.05
N THR A 63 44.17 -11.83 3.69
CA THR A 63 42.85 -11.96 3.06
C THR A 63 42.50 -10.59 2.47
N PRO A 64 42.15 -10.50 1.17
CA PRO A 64 41.76 -9.22 0.59
C PRO A 64 40.64 -8.65 1.43
N GLU A 65 40.87 -7.50 2.08
CA GLU A 65 39.84 -6.82 2.84
C GLU A 65 38.72 -6.48 1.85
N ALA A 66 37.67 -7.30 1.87
CA ALA A 66 36.57 -7.19 0.92
C ALA A 66 36.03 -5.76 1.03
N PHE A 67 36.21 -4.99 -0.05
CA PHE A 67 35.85 -3.57 -0.13
C PHE A 67 34.40 -3.41 0.32
N ARG A 68 34.20 -3.06 1.60
CA ARG A 68 32.87 -2.89 2.18
C ARG A 68 32.33 -1.61 1.57
N ALA A 69 31.52 -1.76 0.54
CA ALA A 69 30.79 -0.66 -0.09
C ALA A 69 30.18 0.21 1.03
N PRO A 70 30.42 1.54 1.04
CA PRO A 70 29.99 2.39 2.14
C PRO A 70 28.52 2.17 2.44
N LEU A 71 28.22 1.77 3.68
CA LEU A 71 26.85 1.55 4.13
C LEU A 71 26.06 2.83 3.85
N ALA A 72 25.05 2.72 2.98
CA ALA A 72 24.26 3.86 2.57
C ALA A 72 23.73 4.59 3.82
N PRO A 73 23.93 5.91 3.95
CA PRO A 73 23.67 6.62 5.20
C PRO A 73 22.22 6.40 5.65
N PRO A 74 21.97 6.20 6.96
CA PRO A 74 20.63 6.00 7.47
C PRO A 74 19.75 7.19 7.08
N ALA A 75 18.52 6.91 6.63
CA ALA A 75 17.63 7.95 6.13
C ALA A 75 17.45 9.06 7.19
N PRO A 76 17.48 10.35 6.78
CA PRO A 76 17.44 11.46 7.72
C PRO A 76 16.17 11.39 8.59
N ARG A 77 16.36 11.57 9.90
CA ARG A 77 15.26 11.60 10.86
C ARG A 77 14.63 12.99 10.83
N HIS A 78 13.34 13.08 10.54
CA HIS A 78 12.59 14.34 10.63
C HIS A 78 12.64 14.90 12.06
N SER A 79 12.83 16.22 12.18
CA SER A 79 12.64 16.91 13.45
C SER A 79 11.16 16.89 13.87
N VAL A 80 10.90 17.11 15.17
CA VAL A 80 9.51 17.17 15.68
C VAL A 80 8.72 18.31 15.01
N LEU A 81 9.40 19.41 14.65
CA LEU A 81 8.77 20.54 13.93
C LEU A 81 8.39 20.16 12.50
N GLU A 82 9.26 19.45 11.76
CA GLU A 82 8.92 18.90 10.44
C GLU A 82 7.74 17.93 10.51
N ASP A 83 7.69 17.08 11.53
CA ASP A 83 6.57 16.16 11.74
C ASP A 83 5.25 16.90 12.02
N VAL A 84 5.27 17.96 12.82
CA VAL A 84 4.07 18.78 13.10
C VAL A 84 3.61 19.54 11.85
N LEU A 85 4.53 20.20 11.12
CA LEU A 85 4.21 20.93 9.90
C LEU A 85 3.75 19.98 8.77
N GLY A 86 4.37 18.81 8.66
CA GLY A 86 3.97 17.75 7.73
C GLY A 86 2.58 17.20 8.04
N ILE A 87 2.26 16.95 9.32
CA ILE A 87 0.90 16.53 9.70
C ILE A 87 -0.12 17.65 9.44
N LEU A 88 0.19 18.90 9.77
CA LEU A 88 -0.72 20.03 9.54
C LEU A 88 -0.99 20.21 8.04
N THR A 89 0.04 20.25 7.19
CA THR A 89 -0.12 20.39 5.74
C THR A 89 -0.86 19.20 5.13
N GLY A 90 -0.50 17.96 5.48
CA GLY A 90 -1.17 16.75 5.00
C GLY A 90 -2.65 16.67 5.41
N THR A 91 -3.01 17.12 6.61
CA THR A 91 -4.40 17.15 7.09
C THR A 91 -5.24 18.24 6.43
N VAL A 92 -4.71 19.44 6.20
CA VAL A 92 -5.39 20.50 5.44
C VAL A 92 -5.66 20.02 4.01
N ILE A 93 -4.63 19.49 3.32
CA ILE A 93 -4.76 18.96 1.96
C ILE A 93 -5.81 17.84 1.91
N ALA A 94 -5.69 16.81 2.76
CA ALA A 94 -6.63 15.68 2.74
C ALA A 94 -8.07 16.07 3.10
N SER A 95 -8.26 16.99 4.06
CA SER A 95 -9.60 17.45 4.43
C SER A 95 -10.26 18.32 3.36
N PHE A 96 -9.48 19.10 2.60
CA PHE A 96 -9.99 19.81 1.43
C PHE A 96 -10.42 18.83 0.32
N GLY A 97 -9.63 17.79 0.05
CA GLY A 97 -10.01 16.75 -0.90
C GLY A 97 -11.28 15.98 -0.48
N LEU A 98 -11.45 15.72 0.83
CA LEU A 98 -12.68 15.14 1.39
C LEU A 98 -13.89 16.07 1.27
N PHE A 99 -13.68 17.38 1.43
CA PHE A 99 -14.72 18.38 1.20
C PHE A 99 -15.19 18.38 -0.27
N LEU A 100 -14.27 18.37 -1.26
CA LEU A 100 -14.62 18.29 -2.68
C LEU A 100 -15.43 17.02 -3.03
N LEU A 101 -15.04 15.88 -2.45
CA LEU A 101 -15.78 14.61 -2.56
C LEU A 101 -17.18 14.71 -1.96
N LYS A 102 -17.32 15.28 -0.76
CA LYS A 102 -18.61 15.47 -0.10
C LYS A 102 -19.52 16.41 -0.90
N SER A 103 -19.00 17.52 -1.42
CA SER A 103 -19.73 18.45 -2.28
C SER A 103 -20.12 17.85 -3.65
N SER A 104 -19.52 16.72 -4.02
CA SER A 104 -19.86 15.94 -5.23
C SER A 104 -20.83 14.78 -4.95
N ALA A 105 -21.37 14.67 -3.71
CA ALA A 105 -22.14 13.54 -3.21
C ALA A 105 -21.44 12.16 -3.37
N ALA A 106 -20.10 12.17 -3.42
CA ALA A 106 -19.30 11.02 -3.77
C ALA A 106 -18.58 10.40 -2.55
N VAL A 107 -18.13 9.16 -2.72
CA VAL A 107 -17.51 8.34 -1.66
C VAL A 107 -16.08 7.97 -2.08
N THR A 108 -15.24 7.63 -1.12
CA THR A 108 -13.88 7.13 -1.37
C THR A 108 -13.65 5.80 -0.61
N GLY A 109 -12.44 5.25 -0.62
CA GLY A 109 -12.12 4.04 0.13
C GLY A 109 -11.95 4.25 1.64
N GLY A 110 -11.77 3.15 2.37
CA GLY A 110 -11.33 3.17 3.76
C GLY A 110 -12.31 3.77 4.79
N THR A 111 -11.77 4.14 5.96
CA THR A 111 -12.52 4.79 7.06
C THR A 111 -13.18 6.10 6.63
N ALA A 112 -12.54 6.86 5.73
CA ALA A 112 -13.09 8.10 5.20
C ALA A 112 -14.31 7.86 4.31
N GLY A 113 -14.26 6.82 3.46
CA GLY A 113 -15.41 6.34 2.69
C GLY A 113 -16.61 5.97 3.56
N LEU A 114 -16.37 5.13 4.58
CA LEU A 114 -17.40 4.73 5.54
C LEU A 114 -18.02 5.94 6.26
N ALA A 115 -17.21 6.91 6.69
CA ALA A 115 -17.70 8.12 7.34
C ALA A 115 -18.46 9.07 6.39
N LEU A 116 -18.07 9.18 5.12
CA LEU A 116 -18.82 9.93 4.10
C LEU A 116 -20.20 9.31 3.90
N LEU A 117 -20.26 7.99 3.70
CA LEU A 117 -21.49 7.23 3.50
C LEU A 117 -22.45 7.37 4.69
N LEU A 118 -21.94 7.21 5.91
CA LEU A 118 -22.73 7.44 7.14
C LEU A 118 -23.25 8.89 7.23
N SER A 119 -22.51 9.87 6.70
CA SER A 119 -22.91 11.28 6.69
C SER A 119 -23.93 11.65 5.60
N TYR A 120 -24.31 10.69 4.74
CA TYR A 120 -25.39 10.83 3.77
C TYR A 120 -26.70 10.20 4.25
N VAL A 121 -26.65 9.18 5.12
CA VAL A 121 -27.84 8.56 5.73
C VAL A 121 -28.20 9.15 7.10
N GLY A 122 -27.25 9.76 7.81
CA GLY A 122 -27.45 10.35 9.13
C GLY A 122 -27.34 11.88 9.13
N ALA A 123 -28.05 12.52 10.06
CA ALA A 123 -27.99 13.98 10.28
C ALA A 123 -26.72 14.48 10.99
N VAL A 124 -25.71 13.61 11.19
CA VAL A 124 -24.48 13.92 11.94
C VAL A 124 -23.42 14.45 10.97
N PRO A 125 -22.71 15.56 11.29
CA PRO A 125 -21.67 16.10 10.43
C PRO A 125 -20.52 15.10 10.20
N PHE A 126 -19.95 15.14 8.99
CA PHE A 126 -18.91 14.20 8.54
C PHE A 126 -17.72 14.15 9.50
N GLY A 127 -17.22 15.29 10.00
CA GLY A 127 -16.07 15.31 10.90
C GLY A 127 -16.27 14.51 12.19
N VAL A 128 -17.48 14.56 12.77
CA VAL A 128 -17.83 13.80 13.98
C VAL A 128 -17.91 12.31 13.67
N LEU A 129 -18.57 11.93 12.57
CA LEU A 129 -18.63 10.53 12.12
C LEU A 129 -17.24 9.97 11.79
N PHE A 130 -16.38 10.75 11.13
CA PHE A 130 -15.03 10.36 10.78
C PHE A 130 -14.15 10.15 12.01
N PHE A 131 -14.28 11.00 13.02
CA PHE A 131 -13.59 10.78 14.30
C PHE A 131 -14.12 9.52 14.98
N ALA A 132 -15.44 9.39 15.14
CA ALA A 132 -16.10 8.27 15.81
C ALA A 132 -15.79 6.91 15.15
N VAL A 133 -15.84 6.83 13.82
CA VAL A 133 -15.47 5.63 13.04
C VAL A 133 -14.01 5.23 13.30
N ASN A 134 -13.10 6.18 13.51
CA ASN A 134 -11.70 5.90 13.79
C ASN A 134 -11.39 5.52 15.25
N VAL A 135 -12.24 5.86 16.23
CA VAL A 135 -12.05 5.51 17.66
C VAL A 135 -11.69 4.04 17.90
N PRO A 136 -12.46 3.02 17.44
CA PRO A 136 -12.11 1.62 17.68
C PRO A 136 -10.76 1.23 17.07
N PHE A 137 -10.35 1.89 15.98
CA PHE A 137 -9.06 1.63 15.35
C PHE A 137 -7.89 2.29 16.06
N PHE A 138 -8.10 3.36 16.84
CA PHE A 138 -7.04 3.92 17.68
C PHE A 138 -6.60 2.91 18.75
N LEU A 139 -7.54 2.15 19.34
CA LEU A 139 -7.22 1.07 20.28
C LEU A 139 -6.39 -0.03 19.61
N LEU A 140 -6.76 -0.43 18.38
CA LEU A 140 -5.99 -1.38 17.57
C LEU A 140 -4.60 -0.83 17.19
N ALA A 141 -4.48 0.47 16.92
CA ALA A 141 -3.23 1.14 16.60
C ALA A 141 -2.26 1.19 17.79
N ILE A 142 -2.77 1.41 19.01
CA ILE A 142 -1.96 1.36 20.24
C ILE A 142 -1.35 -0.03 20.39
N TRP A 143 -2.16 -1.09 20.22
CA TRP A 143 -1.69 -2.47 20.34
C TRP A 143 -0.69 -2.88 19.25
N LYS A 144 -0.85 -2.41 18.01
CA LYS A 144 0.00 -2.83 16.88
C LYS A 144 1.20 -1.95 16.53
N LYS A 145 1.06 -0.62 16.66
CA LYS A 145 2.10 0.35 16.27
C LYS A 145 2.59 1.22 17.43
N GLY A 146 2.00 1.08 18.61
CA GLY A 146 2.39 1.81 19.82
C GLY A 146 1.89 3.26 19.87
N TRP A 147 2.17 3.91 21.00
CA TRP A 147 1.65 5.23 21.34
C TRP A 147 2.10 6.34 20.38
N ASN A 148 3.38 6.37 19.99
CA ASN A 148 3.93 7.44 19.13
C ASN A 148 3.25 7.53 17.76
N PHE A 149 2.94 6.39 17.13
CA PHE A 149 2.17 6.35 15.88
C PHE A 149 0.69 6.71 16.10
N THR A 150 0.12 6.23 17.21
CA THR A 150 -1.29 6.46 17.55
C THR A 150 -1.55 7.95 17.78
N LEU A 151 -0.75 8.66 18.57
CA LEU A 151 -0.95 10.09 18.85
C LEU A 151 -0.91 10.94 17.57
N ARG A 152 0.04 10.67 16.67
CA ARG A 152 0.12 11.32 15.36
C ARG A 152 -1.13 11.04 14.50
N THR A 153 -1.63 9.81 14.55
CA THR A 153 -2.84 9.37 13.82
C THR A 153 -4.12 9.99 14.41
N VAL A 154 -4.26 10.04 15.74
CA VAL A 154 -5.39 10.67 16.44
C VAL A 154 -5.39 12.18 16.15
N ALA A 155 -4.23 12.84 16.26
CA ALA A 155 -4.09 14.26 15.92
C ALA A 155 -4.43 14.51 14.44
N ALA A 156 -3.95 13.66 13.52
CA ALA A 156 -4.24 13.80 12.09
C ALA A 156 -5.74 13.63 11.78
N VAL A 157 -6.39 12.61 12.34
CA VAL A 157 -7.83 12.39 12.19
C VAL A 157 -8.64 13.53 12.83
N ALA A 158 -8.26 14.00 14.02
CA ALA A 158 -8.92 15.13 14.68
C ALA A 158 -8.82 16.43 13.86
N LEU A 159 -7.63 16.73 13.30
CA LEU A 159 -7.42 17.88 12.42
C LEU A 159 -8.23 17.75 11.12
N VAL A 160 -8.26 16.57 10.48
CA VAL A 160 -9.12 16.35 9.31
C VAL A 160 -10.60 16.49 9.65
N SER A 161 -11.06 15.97 10.79
CA SER A 161 -12.43 16.13 11.28
C SER A 161 -12.80 17.60 11.51
N LEU A 162 -11.89 18.38 12.12
CA LEU A 162 -12.07 19.81 12.34
C LEU A 162 -12.11 20.56 11.01
N PHE A 163 -11.08 20.45 10.18
CA PHE A 163 -10.99 21.16 8.90
C PHE A 163 -12.13 20.78 7.94
N SER A 164 -12.52 19.51 7.83
CA SER A 164 -13.65 19.10 6.99
C SER A 164 -15.01 19.63 7.48
N SER A 165 -15.10 20.05 8.75
CA SER A 165 -16.27 20.75 9.30
C SER A 165 -16.18 22.27 9.13
N LEU A 166 -14.97 22.83 9.00
CA LEU A 166 -14.73 24.26 8.74
C LEU A 166 -14.83 24.63 7.26
N HIS A 167 -14.39 23.78 6.33
CA HIS A 167 -14.43 24.07 4.90
C HIS A 167 -15.81 24.52 4.38
N PRO A 168 -16.95 23.86 4.73
CA PRO A 168 -18.27 24.30 4.29
C PRO A 168 -18.71 25.67 4.82
N ILE A 169 -18.12 26.12 5.93
CA ILE A 169 -18.42 27.42 6.56
C ILE A 169 -17.60 28.54 5.88
N LEU A 170 -16.37 28.23 5.48
CA LEU A 170 -15.43 29.18 4.86
C LEU A 170 -15.52 29.23 3.33
N LEU A 171 -15.96 28.14 2.69
CA LEU A 171 -16.07 27.97 1.25
C LEU A 171 -17.49 27.49 0.90
N GLN A 172 -18.34 28.42 0.51
CA GLN A 172 -19.65 28.11 -0.05
C GLN A 172 -19.45 27.69 -1.52
N VAL A 173 -19.84 26.46 -1.85
CA VAL A 173 -19.72 25.88 -3.19
C VAL A 173 -21.12 25.47 -3.64
N ASP A 174 -21.78 26.36 -4.38
CA ASP A 174 -23.19 26.17 -4.76
C ASP A 174 -23.40 25.01 -5.74
N THR A 175 -22.52 24.90 -6.74
CA THR A 175 -22.50 23.79 -7.69
C THR A 175 -21.07 23.38 -8.00
N LEU A 176 -20.80 22.07 -7.95
CA LEU A 176 -19.53 21.48 -8.35
C LEU A 176 -19.81 20.36 -9.35
N ASN A 177 -19.09 20.31 -10.47
CA ASN A 177 -19.23 19.21 -11.41
C ASN A 177 -18.76 17.90 -10.73
N PRO A 178 -19.61 16.85 -10.63
CA PRO A 178 -19.25 15.65 -9.89
C PRO A 178 -18.00 14.94 -10.41
N VAL A 179 -17.76 14.96 -11.74
CA VAL A 179 -16.56 14.35 -12.34
C VAL A 179 -15.30 15.08 -11.86
N TYR A 180 -15.34 16.41 -11.85
CA TYR A 180 -14.22 17.24 -11.40
C TYR A 180 -13.95 17.06 -9.90
N GLY A 181 -14.98 17.19 -9.05
CA GLY A 181 -14.82 17.08 -7.60
C GLY A 181 -14.46 15.67 -7.12
N VAL A 182 -14.89 14.62 -7.82
CA VAL A 182 -14.45 13.23 -7.57
C VAL A 182 -12.99 13.02 -7.92
N LEU A 183 -12.58 13.40 -9.14
CA LEU A 183 -11.21 13.16 -9.61
C LEU A 183 -10.20 14.02 -8.86
N LEU A 184 -10.48 15.33 -8.74
CA LEU A 184 -9.62 16.24 -7.98
C LEU A 184 -9.64 15.92 -6.48
N GLY A 185 -10.80 15.63 -5.90
CA GLY A 185 -10.93 15.27 -4.49
C GLY A 185 -10.09 14.05 -4.13
N ASN A 186 -10.17 12.97 -4.90
CA ASN A 186 -9.35 11.77 -4.66
C ASN A 186 -7.85 12.01 -4.93
N LEU A 187 -7.48 12.77 -5.96
CA LEU A 187 -6.08 13.16 -6.22
C LEU A 187 -5.49 13.94 -5.04
N VAL A 188 -6.23 14.94 -4.55
CA VAL A 188 -5.85 15.79 -3.41
C VAL A 188 -5.76 14.97 -2.11
N ILE A 189 -6.73 14.09 -1.83
CA ILE A 189 -6.62 13.14 -0.70
C ILE A 189 -5.36 12.28 -0.83
N GLY A 190 -5.05 11.77 -2.02
CA GLY A 190 -3.86 10.96 -2.27
C GLY A 190 -2.58 11.70 -1.91
N VAL A 191 -2.44 12.95 -2.35
CA VAL A 191 -1.30 13.82 -1.99
C VAL A 191 -1.25 14.07 -0.47
N GLY A 192 -2.38 14.38 0.17
CA GLY A 192 -2.44 14.57 1.63
C GLY A 192 -2.05 13.32 2.42
N LEU A 193 -2.51 12.14 1.99
CA LEU A 193 -2.13 10.84 2.58
C LEU A 193 -0.64 10.54 2.40
N LEU A 194 -0.04 10.82 1.25
CA LEU A 194 1.41 10.70 1.02
C LEU A 194 2.22 11.49 2.04
N VAL A 195 1.84 12.75 2.28
CA VAL A 195 2.49 13.61 3.29
C VAL A 195 2.33 13.00 4.69
N LEU A 196 1.12 12.57 5.05
CA LEU A 196 0.86 11.98 6.38
C LEU A 196 1.62 10.67 6.62
N PHE A 197 1.66 9.78 5.62
CA PHE A 197 2.42 8.53 5.69
C PHE A 197 3.93 8.78 5.84
N ARG A 198 4.48 9.82 5.19
CA ARG A 198 5.89 10.22 5.35
C ARG A 198 6.22 10.65 6.78
N HIS A 199 5.29 11.30 7.48
CA HIS A 199 5.42 11.71 8.89
C HIS A 199 4.88 10.68 9.90
N LYS A 200 4.66 9.44 9.46
CA LYS A 200 4.19 8.30 10.28
C LYS A 200 2.83 8.54 10.96
N ALA A 201 1.94 9.29 10.31
CA ALA A 201 0.53 9.41 10.65
C ALA A 201 -0.34 8.59 9.67
N SER A 202 -1.62 8.43 9.99
CA SER A 202 -2.64 7.85 9.10
C SER A 202 -3.96 8.61 9.25
N LEU A 203 -4.85 8.48 8.27
CA LEU A 203 -6.25 8.93 8.35
C LEU A 203 -7.24 7.77 8.53
N GLY A 204 -6.72 6.56 8.74
CA GLY A 204 -7.55 5.38 8.84
C GLY A 204 -6.90 4.21 9.56
N GLY A 205 -7.77 3.47 10.23
CA GLY A 205 -7.45 2.20 10.83
C GLY A 205 -7.46 1.00 9.89
N PHE A 206 -8.05 1.11 8.70
CA PHE A 206 -8.26 -0.03 7.79
C PHE A 206 -6.94 -0.72 7.40
N ASN A 207 -5.84 0.02 7.20
CA ASN A 207 -4.52 -0.58 6.99
C ASN A 207 -4.05 -1.40 8.20
N ILE A 208 -4.36 -0.97 9.43
CA ILE A 208 -3.98 -1.67 10.67
C ILE A 208 -4.88 -2.90 10.86
N LEU A 209 -6.18 -2.76 10.60
CA LEU A 209 -7.12 -3.88 10.59
C LEU A 209 -6.71 -4.94 9.56
N ALA A 210 -6.34 -4.54 8.34
CA ALA A 210 -5.87 -5.44 7.29
C ALA A 210 -4.61 -6.21 7.70
N LEU A 211 -3.65 -5.57 8.38
CA LEU A 211 -2.48 -6.24 8.97
C LEU A 211 -2.88 -7.22 10.09
N ILE A 212 -3.79 -6.83 10.99
CA ILE A 212 -4.28 -7.72 12.06
C ILE A 212 -4.98 -8.95 11.48
N VAL A 213 -5.85 -8.76 10.48
CA VAL A 213 -6.54 -9.87 9.80
C VAL A 213 -5.55 -10.74 9.02
N GLN A 214 -4.51 -10.15 8.41
CA GLN A 214 -3.43 -10.90 7.80
C GLN A 214 -2.70 -11.80 8.81
N GLU A 215 -2.33 -11.27 9.97
CA GLU A 215 -1.67 -12.06 11.01
C GLU A 215 -2.57 -13.12 11.66
N ARG A 216 -3.89 -12.86 11.76
CA ARG A 216 -4.86 -13.76 12.41
C ARG A 216 -5.41 -14.86 11.49
N LEU A 217 -5.61 -14.57 10.20
CA LEU A 217 -6.24 -15.48 9.23
C LEU A 217 -5.29 -15.92 8.10
N GLY A 218 -4.06 -15.40 8.04
CA GLY A 218 -3.09 -15.67 6.97
C GLY A 218 -3.42 -15.01 5.62
N TRP A 219 -4.45 -14.17 5.56
CA TRP A 219 -4.88 -13.51 4.32
C TRP A 219 -3.92 -12.38 3.93
N ARG A 220 -3.75 -12.08 2.64
CA ARG A 220 -2.99 -10.89 2.23
C ARG A 220 -3.74 -9.63 2.66
N ALA A 221 -3.10 -8.68 3.35
CA ALA A 221 -3.73 -7.42 3.77
C ALA A 221 -4.38 -6.65 2.60
N GLY A 222 -3.80 -6.70 1.39
CA GLY A 222 -4.40 -6.11 0.19
C GLY A 222 -5.77 -6.70 -0.19
N TYR A 223 -5.99 -8.00 0.03
CA TYR A 223 -7.32 -8.60 -0.18
C TYR A 223 -8.31 -8.15 0.90
N VAL A 224 -7.89 -8.09 2.17
CA VAL A 224 -8.74 -7.59 3.27
C VAL A 224 -9.18 -6.14 2.98
N GLN A 225 -8.25 -5.30 2.52
CA GLN A 225 -8.54 -3.91 2.17
C GLN A 225 -9.47 -3.82 0.95
N MET A 226 -9.23 -4.61 -0.11
CA MET A 226 -10.17 -4.68 -1.24
C MET A 226 -11.57 -5.15 -0.83
N THR A 227 -11.70 -6.14 0.05
CA THR A 227 -13.01 -6.56 0.56
C THR A 227 -13.72 -5.43 1.32
N LEU A 228 -13.00 -4.70 2.17
CA LEU A 228 -13.56 -3.55 2.90
C LEU A 228 -14.00 -2.43 1.95
N ASP A 229 -13.20 -2.09 0.95
CA ASP A 229 -13.53 -1.07 -0.05
C ASP A 229 -14.73 -1.51 -0.92
N VAL A 230 -14.79 -2.77 -1.33
CA VAL A 230 -15.94 -3.34 -2.07
C VAL A 230 -17.22 -3.30 -1.23
N VAL A 231 -17.16 -3.63 0.06
CA VAL A 231 -18.32 -3.52 0.97
C VAL A 231 -18.81 -2.07 1.08
N ILE A 232 -17.91 -1.09 1.15
CA ILE A 232 -18.28 0.34 1.15
C ILE A 232 -18.92 0.74 -0.18
N VAL A 233 -18.39 0.31 -1.33
CA VAL A 233 -18.95 0.62 -2.65
C VAL A 233 -20.33 -0.01 -2.84
N LEU A 234 -20.53 -1.27 -2.41
CA LEU A 234 -21.82 -1.94 -2.44
C LEU A 234 -22.85 -1.24 -1.53
N ALA A 235 -22.44 -0.80 -0.34
CA ALA A 235 -23.29 0.01 0.52
C ALA A 235 -23.56 1.41 -0.04
N ALA A 236 -22.62 2.00 -0.79
CA ALA A 236 -22.84 3.28 -1.46
C ALA A 236 -23.91 3.20 -2.57
N LEU A 237 -24.05 2.05 -3.26
CA LEU A 237 -25.12 1.84 -4.24
C LEU A 237 -26.55 1.93 -3.66
N THR A 238 -26.73 1.78 -2.35
CA THR A 238 -28.06 1.90 -1.72
C THR A 238 -28.39 3.32 -1.27
N VAL A 239 -27.41 4.23 -1.29
CA VAL A 239 -27.51 5.60 -0.76
C VAL A 239 -27.26 6.67 -1.83
N VAL A 240 -26.42 6.37 -2.82
CA VAL A 240 -25.89 7.32 -3.80
C VAL A 240 -26.24 6.83 -5.21
N SER A 241 -26.51 7.77 -6.13
CA SER A 241 -26.81 7.47 -7.54
C SER A 241 -25.74 6.57 -8.17
N PRO A 242 -26.11 5.50 -8.91
CA PRO A 242 -25.16 4.56 -9.51
C PRO A 242 -24.07 5.23 -10.37
N LEU A 243 -24.39 6.33 -11.06
CA LEU A 243 -23.42 7.10 -11.83
C LEU A 243 -22.34 7.72 -10.93
N VAL A 244 -22.74 8.31 -9.80
CA VAL A 244 -21.81 8.90 -8.83
C VAL A 244 -21.01 7.81 -8.09
N VAL A 245 -21.57 6.60 -7.92
CA VAL A 245 -20.80 5.44 -7.41
C VAL A 245 -19.76 4.95 -8.42
N LEU A 246 -20.09 4.88 -9.71
CA LEU A 246 -19.11 4.55 -10.77
C LEU A 246 -18.00 5.61 -10.85
N LEU A 247 -18.34 6.90 -10.75
CA LEU A 247 -17.34 7.96 -10.61
C LEU A 247 -16.50 7.78 -9.35
N SER A 248 -17.13 7.52 -8.20
CA SER A 248 -16.45 7.28 -6.91
C SER A 248 -15.44 6.12 -7.01
N ALA A 249 -15.80 5.04 -7.70
CA ALA A 249 -14.90 3.91 -7.97
C ALA A 249 -13.71 4.32 -8.85
N ALA A 250 -13.93 5.09 -9.93
CA ALA A 250 -12.85 5.63 -10.75
C ALA A 250 -11.94 6.59 -9.96
N GLY A 251 -12.52 7.44 -9.11
CA GLY A 251 -11.79 8.29 -8.18
C GLY A 251 -10.97 7.50 -7.15
N ALA A 252 -11.52 6.43 -6.60
CA ALA A 252 -10.79 5.52 -5.69
C ALA A 252 -9.63 4.80 -6.41
N VAL A 253 -9.76 4.48 -7.70
CA VAL A 253 -8.64 4.00 -8.52
C VAL A 253 -7.56 5.07 -8.67
N VAL A 254 -7.92 6.34 -8.92
CA VAL A 254 -6.95 7.46 -8.95
C VAL A 254 -6.25 7.62 -7.60
N LEU A 255 -6.98 7.58 -6.48
CA LEU A 255 -6.43 7.61 -5.13
C LEU A 255 -5.40 6.49 -4.93
N ASN A 256 -5.80 5.25 -5.21
CA ASN A 256 -4.95 4.08 -5.05
C ASN A 256 -3.74 4.09 -5.99
N LEU A 257 -3.86 4.67 -7.19
CA LEU A 257 -2.74 4.87 -8.11
C LEU A 257 -1.73 5.88 -7.55
N VAL A 258 -2.19 7.02 -7.00
CA VAL A 258 -1.32 8.01 -6.34
C VAL A 258 -0.58 7.37 -5.18
N LEU A 259 -1.27 6.56 -4.36
CA LEU A 259 -0.64 5.77 -3.29
C LEU A 259 0.39 4.78 -3.86
N ALA A 260 0.02 3.95 -4.83
CA ALA A 260 0.87 2.88 -5.36
C ALA A 260 2.14 3.38 -6.08
N LEU A 261 2.04 4.45 -6.87
CA LEU A 261 3.18 5.01 -7.61
C LEU A 261 4.22 5.66 -6.69
N ASN A 262 3.79 6.22 -5.55
CA ASN A 262 4.66 6.92 -4.62
C ASN A 262 5.13 6.04 -3.45
N HIS A 263 4.31 5.08 -3.03
CA HIS A 263 4.64 4.14 -1.96
C HIS A 263 5.52 3.00 -2.49
N ARG A 264 6.84 3.23 -2.54
CA ARG A 264 7.83 2.20 -2.88
C ARG A 264 7.79 1.04 -1.86
N PRO A 265 7.29 -0.16 -2.20
CA PRO A 265 7.32 -1.31 -1.30
C PRO A 265 8.74 -1.90 -1.34
N GLY A 266 9.41 -1.99 -0.18
CA GLY A 266 10.75 -2.61 -0.13
C GLY A 266 11.71 -2.13 0.96
N ARG A 267 11.33 -1.16 1.81
CA ARG A 267 12.21 -0.67 2.91
C ARG A 267 11.79 -1.05 4.33
N TYR A 268 10.83 -1.98 4.46
CA TYR A 268 10.28 -2.47 5.73
C TYR A 268 10.28 -4.01 5.86
N LEU A 269 11.00 -4.71 5.00
CA LEU A 269 11.53 -6.03 5.33
C LEU A 269 12.93 -5.81 5.90
N GLY A 270 12.97 -5.50 7.19
CA GLY A 270 14.22 -5.44 7.94
C GLY A 270 14.76 -6.86 8.14
N THR A 271 16.08 -6.98 8.03
CA THR A 271 16.90 -8.01 8.67
C THR A 271 16.65 -8.07 10.17
#